data_AF-A0A9D6MBS2-F1
#
_entry.id   AF-A0A9D6MBS2-F1
#
_cell.length_a   1.000
_cell.length_b   1.000
_cell.length_c   1.000
_cell.angle_alpha   90.00
_cell.angle_beta   90.00
_cell.angle_gamma   90.00
#
_symmetry.space_group_name_H-M   'P 1'
#
loop_
_entity.id
_entity.type
_entity.pdbx_description
1 polymer ?
#
loop_
_entity_poly.entity_id
_entity_poly.type
_entity_poly.pdbx_seq_one_letter_code
_entity_poly.pdbx_strand_id
1 'polypeptide(L)'
;MNLSGLLPLLRDLPEYSDFLEMLSLQPRPAMALRLPRAARPAFVASLIEQAANRPILFIAARHDHALTLLDELTAWSPTGDGRPQGSPLLFAEPNPLFYEPAAWGLRT
;
A
#
# COMPACT_ATOMS: atom_id res chain seq x y z
N MET A 1 -8.80 -13.30 3.61
CA MET A 1 -9.93 -13.16 2.66
C MET A 1 -9.36 -12.58 1.38
N ASN A 2 -9.71 -13.08 0.19
CA ASN A 2 -9.18 -12.56 -1.07
C ASN A 2 -10.21 -11.65 -1.74
N LEU A 3 -9.88 -10.37 -1.89
CA LEU A 3 -10.70 -9.32 -2.49
C LEU A 3 -10.13 -8.80 -3.83
N SER A 4 -9.01 -9.36 -4.30
CA SER A 4 -8.33 -8.87 -5.51
C SER A 4 -9.21 -8.94 -6.77
N GLY A 5 -10.19 -9.86 -6.81
CA GLY A 5 -11.15 -9.98 -7.90
C GLY A 5 -12.06 -8.76 -8.12
N LEU A 6 -12.10 -7.82 -7.17
CA LEU A 6 -12.85 -6.57 -7.28
C LEU A 6 -12.00 -5.40 -7.85
N LEU A 7 -10.68 -5.54 -7.92
CA LEU A 7 -9.79 -4.52 -8.46
C LEU A 7 -10.07 -4.15 -9.93
N PRO A 8 -10.51 -5.07 -10.83
CA PRO A 8 -10.90 -4.70 -12.20
C PRO A 8 -11.96 -3.59 -12.23
N LEU A 9 -12.96 -3.63 -11.33
CA LEU A 9 -14.02 -2.61 -11.29
C LEU A 9 -13.50 -1.21 -10.99
N LEU A 10 -12.42 -1.11 -10.21
CA LEU A 10 -11.77 0.17 -9.92
C LEU A 10 -10.93 0.65 -11.11
N ARG A 11 -10.34 -0.28 -11.89
CA ARG A 11 -9.55 0.04 -13.08
C ARG A 11 -10.41 0.48 -14.26
N ASP A 12 -11.66 0.05 -14.32
CA ASP A 12 -12.61 0.45 -15.36
C ASP A 12 -13.09 1.90 -15.21
N LEU A 13 -12.79 2.56 -14.08
CA LEU A 13 -13.10 3.97 -13.88
C LEU A 13 -12.21 4.86 -14.76
N PRO A 14 -12.77 5.79 -15.56
CA PRO A 14 -11.97 6.67 -16.41
C PRO A 14 -11.02 7.55 -15.60
N GLU A 15 -11.45 8.04 -14.44
CA GLU A 15 -10.64 8.88 -13.54
C GLU A 15 -9.39 8.15 -13.03
N TYR A 16 -9.45 6.81 -12.92
CA TYR A 16 -8.31 6.01 -12.52
C TYR A 16 -7.26 5.93 -13.63
N SER A 17 -7.71 5.80 -14.89
CA SER A 17 -6.82 5.76 -16.06
C SER A 17 -6.14 7.11 -16.27
N ASP A 18 -6.90 8.21 -16.17
CA ASP A 18 -6.37 9.58 -16.24
C ASP A 18 -5.31 9.83 -15.15
N PHE A 19 -5.56 9.31 -13.95
CA PHE A 19 -4.62 9.39 -12.84
C PHE A 19 -3.30 8.66 -13.13
N LEU A 20 -3.36 7.45 -13.70
CA LEU A 20 -2.16 6.68 -14.08
C LEU A 20 -1.36 7.39 -15.19
N GLU A 21 -2.03 7.95 -16.18
CA GLU A 21 -1.39 8.72 -17.24
C GLU A 21 -0.68 9.95 -16.67
N MET A 22 -1.37 10.72 -15.81
CA MET A 22 -0.77 11.88 -15.14
C MET A 22 0.45 11.48 -14.29
N LEU A 23 0.42 10.36 -13.54
CA LEU A 23 1.59 9.86 -12.80
C LEU A 23 2.77 9.49 -13.70
N SER A 24 2.49 9.05 -14.92
CA SER A 24 3.53 8.74 -15.91
C SER A 24 4.21 10.00 -16.46
N LEU A 25 3.42 11.07 -16.67
CA LEU A 25 3.89 12.36 -17.18
C LEU A 25 4.56 13.23 -16.11
N GLN A 26 4.07 13.16 -14.88
CA GLN A 26 4.56 13.91 -13.73
C GLN A 26 4.87 12.96 -12.58
N PRO A 27 6.15 12.59 -12.36
CA PRO A 27 6.52 11.61 -11.34
C PRO A 27 6.31 12.06 -9.89
N ARG A 28 6.16 13.37 -9.65
CA ARG A 28 5.99 13.95 -8.31
C ARG A 28 4.89 15.01 -8.33
N PRO A 29 3.63 14.61 -8.55
CA PRO A 29 2.53 15.56 -8.54
C PRO A 29 2.21 15.95 -7.09
N ALA A 30 2.16 17.24 -6.81
CA ALA A 30 1.68 17.74 -5.52
C ALA A 30 0.14 17.69 -5.50
N MET A 31 -0.42 16.52 -5.17
CA MET A 31 -1.89 16.32 -5.15
C MET A 31 -2.35 15.62 -3.88
N ALA A 32 -3.58 15.94 -3.47
CA ALA A 32 -4.30 15.22 -2.42
C ALA A 32 -5.51 14.49 -3.02
N LEU A 33 -5.47 13.16 -3.04
CA LEU A 33 -6.54 12.32 -3.63
C LEU A 33 -7.84 12.28 -2.81
N ARG A 34 -7.82 12.75 -1.55
CA ARG A 34 -8.98 12.80 -0.63
C ARG A 34 -9.80 11.50 -0.55
N LEU A 35 -9.15 10.35 -0.70
CA LEU A 35 -9.80 9.05 -0.69
C LEU A 35 -10.42 8.72 0.69
N PRO A 36 -11.66 8.20 0.72
CA PRO A 36 -12.23 7.58 1.92
C PRO A 36 -11.30 6.49 2.45
N ARG A 37 -11.21 6.34 3.78
CA ARG A 37 -10.32 5.36 4.41
C ARG A 37 -10.49 3.95 3.84
N ALA A 38 -11.74 3.49 3.72
CA ALA A 38 -12.08 2.15 3.22
C ALA A 38 -11.65 1.91 1.76
N ALA A 39 -11.48 2.95 0.95
CA ALA A 39 -11.08 2.83 -0.45
C ALA A 39 -9.55 2.77 -0.63
N ARG A 40 -8.77 3.21 0.37
CA ARG A 40 -7.30 3.32 0.24
C ARG A 40 -6.62 1.98 -0.01
N PRO A 41 -6.95 0.87 0.69
CA PRO A 41 -6.29 -0.41 0.46
C PRO A 41 -6.54 -0.94 -0.96
N ALA A 42 -7.79 -0.88 -1.43
CA ALA A 42 -8.15 -1.30 -2.78
C ALA A 42 -7.45 -0.46 -3.86
N PHE A 43 -7.43 0.86 -3.68
CA PHE A 43 -6.76 1.79 -4.60
C PHE A 43 -5.26 1.51 -4.68
N VAL A 44 -4.59 1.34 -3.54
CA VAL A 44 -3.16 1.06 -3.49
C VAL A 44 -2.85 -0.33 -4.06
N ALA A 45 -3.66 -1.34 -3.78
CA ALA A 45 -3.48 -2.67 -4.37
C ALA A 45 -3.58 -2.64 -5.90
N SER A 46 -4.59 -1.93 -6.44
CA SER A 46 -4.69 -1.70 -7.89
C SER A 46 -3.47 -0.95 -8.43
N LEU A 47 -2.96 0.05 -7.70
CA LEU A 47 -1.78 0.80 -8.12
C LEU A 47 -0.53 -0.10 -8.16
N ILE A 48 -0.34 -0.99 -7.18
CA ILE A 48 0.77 -1.97 -7.14
C ILE A 48 0.73 -2.86 -8.39
N GLU A 49 -0.44 -3.37 -8.77
CA GLU A 49 -0.59 -4.20 -9.98
C GLU A 49 -0.24 -3.43 -11.27
N GLN A 50 -0.59 -2.15 -11.34
CA GLN A 50 -0.37 -1.32 -12.54
C GLN A 50 1.02 -0.69 -12.61
N ALA A 51 1.71 -0.51 -11.48
CA ALA A 51 2.94 0.26 -11.40
C ALA A 51 4.19 -0.48 -11.93
N ALA A 52 4.02 -1.65 -12.57
CA ALA A 52 5.04 -2.41 -13.31
C ALA A 52 6.45 -2.32 -12.67
N ASN A 53 6.59 -2.92 -11.48
CA ASN A 53 7.85 -3.02 -10.72
C ASN A 53 8.33 -1.75 -9.99
N ARG A 54 7.48 -0.72 -9.82
CA ARG A 54 7.80 0.41 -8.94
C ARG A 54 7.43 0.10 -7.48
N PRO A 55 8.38 0.16 -6.53
CA PRO A 55 8.07 -0.05 -5.12
C PRO A 55 7.22 1.12 -4.59
N ILE A 56 6.22 0.80 -3.77
CA ILE A 56 5.34 1.79 -3.14
C ILE A 56 5.61 1.81 -1.64
N LEU A 57 5.92 2.99 -1.10
CA LEU A 57 6.02 3.23 0.34
C LEU A 57 4.73 3.87 0.83
N PHE A 58 3.95 3.13 1.62
CA PHE A 58 2.75 3.65 2.28
C PHE A 58 3.11 4.12 3.69
N ILE A 59 3.01 5.43 3.92
CA ILE A 59 3.26 6.04 5.24
C ILE A 59 1.95 6.17 6.01
N ALA A 60 1.89 5.58 7.20
CA ALA A 60 0.81 5.79 8.16
C ALA A 60 1.29 6.72 9.29
N ALA A 61 0.38 7.53 9.84
CA ALA A 61 0.71 8.47 10.91
C ALA A 61 0.98 7.81 12.26
N ARG A 62 0.53 6.55 12.45
CA ARG A 62 0.64 5.79 13.69
C ARG A 62 0.87 4.31 13.38
N HIS A 63 1.57 3.62 14.27
CA HIS A 63 1.90 2.20 14.13
C HIS A 63 0.68 1.27 14.10
N ASP A 64 -0.29 1.49 14.99
CA ASP A 64 -1.55 0.73 15.03
C ASP A 64 -2.34 0.82 13.72
N HIS A 65 -2.33 2.00 13.08
CA HIS A 65 -2.90 2.18 11.75
C HIS A 65 -2.09 1.47 10.66
N ALA A 66 -0.76 1.42 10.76
CA ALA A 66 0.07 0.68 9.82
C ALA A 66 -0.23 -0.83 9.86
N LEU A 67 -0.40 -1.40 11.06
CA LEU A 67 -0.81 -2.80 11.24
C LEU A 67 -2.18 -3.08 10.63
N THR A 68 -3.16 -2.20 10.89
CA THR A 68 -4.50 -2.32 10.29
C THR A 68 -4.43 -2.27 8.76
N LEU A 69 -3.66 -1.34 8.21
CA LEU A 69 -3.47 -1.21 6.75
C LEU A 69 -2.76 -2.42 6.16
N LEU A 70 -1.81 -3.02 6.88
CA LEU A 70 -1.13 -4.23 6.46
C LEU A 70 -2.13 -5.38 6.29
N ASP A 71 -2.99 -5.60 7.29
CA ASP A 71 -4.02 -6.63 7.24
C ASP A 71 -5.03 -6.37 6.11
N GLU A 72 -5.50 -5.12 5.98
CA GLU A 72 -6.41 -4.72 4.91
C GLU A 72 -5.78 -4.95 3.54
N LEU A 73 -4.57 -4.44 3.28
CA LEU A 73 -3.85 -4.60 2.00
C LEU A 73 -3.59 -6.07 1.67
N THR A 74 -3.26 -6.88 2.68
CA THR A 74 -3.06 -8.33 2.50
C THR A 74 -4.31 -9.01 1.94
N ALA A 75 -5.51 -8.52 2.27
CA ALA A 75 -6.74 -9.04 1.70
C ALA A 75 -6.94 -8.66 0.21
N TRP A 76 -6.32 -7.58 -0.25
CA TRP A 76 -6.41 -7.10 -1.64
C TRP A 76 -5.27 -7.60 -2.54
N SER A 77 -4.14 -8.04 -1.98
CA SER A 77 -3.03 -8.61 -2.74
C SER A 77 -3.29 -10.09 -3.11
N PRO A 78 -3.27 -10.48 -4.39
CA PRO A 78 -3.43 -11.87 -4.78
C PRO A 78 -2.24 -12.74 -4.34
N THR A 79 -2.52 -13.92 -3.77
CA THR A 79 -1.54 -14.97 -3.41
C THR A 79 -1.31 -16.02 -4.51
N GLY A 80 -1.55 -15.68 -5.79
CA GLY A 80 -1.47 -16.62 -6.92
C GLY A 80 -0.04 -16.91 -7.42
N ASP A 81 0.19 -18.18 -7.79
CA ASP A 81 1.33 -18.68 -8.60
C ASP A 81 2.68 -18.91 -7.88
N GLY A 82 2.69 -18.94 -6.55
CA GLY A 82 3.90 -19.25 -5.79
C GLY A 82 4.97 -18.15 -5.79
N ARG A 83 4.65 -16.95 -6.29
CA ARG A 83 5.47 -15.74 -6.16
C ARG A 83 4.70 -14.69 -5.35
N PRO A 84 5.28 -14.13 -4.26
CA PRO A 84 4.68 -13.02 -3.52
C PRO A 84 4.82 -11.73 -4.33
N GLN A 85 4.12 -11.60 -5.45
CA GLN A 85 4.06 -10.34 -6.19
C GLN A 85 3.14 -9.39 -5.41
N GLY A 86 3.73 -8.48 -4.63
CA GLY A 86 2.99 -7.41 -3.96
C GLY A 86 2.45 -7.76 -2.57
N SER A 87 3.01 -8.73 -1.86
CA SER A 87 2.74 -8.86 -0.42
C SER A 87 3.26 -7.62 0.31
N PRO A 88 2.41 -6.90 1.06
CA PRO A 88 2.84 -5.71 1.76
C PRO A 88 3.83 -6.09 2.87
N LEU A 89 4.88 -5.28 3.03
CA LEU A 89 5.87 -5.44 4.07
C LEU A 89 5.68 -4.34 5.10
N LEU A 90 5.78 -4.70 6.38
CA LEU A 90 5.77 -3.75 7.48
C LEU A 90 7.20 -3.33 7.80
N PHE A 91 7.44 -2.02 7.79
CA PHE A 91 8.62 -1.44 8.43
C PHE A 91 8.26 -1.15 9.89
N ALA A 92 8.62 -2.08 10.79
CA ALA A 92 8.28 -1.98 12.21
C ALA A 92 9.05 -0.84 12.89
N GLU A 93 8.41 -0.17 13.85
CA GLU A 93 9.09 0.83 14.66
C GLU A 93 9.99 0.16 15.70
N PRO A 94 11.16 0.74 16.03
CA PRO A 94 11.98 0.23 17.12
C PRO A 94 11.17 0.23 18.43
N ASN A 95 11.27 -0.86 19.20
CA ASN A 95 10.67 -0.96 20.52
C ASN A 95 11.23 0.06 21.55
N PRO A 96 12.55 0.37 21.58
CA PRO A 96 13.06 1.38 22.49
C PRO A 96 12.75 2.80 22.01
N LEU A 97 12.55 3.72 22.95
CA LEU A 97 12.39 5.13 22.62
C LEU A 97 13.68 5.69 22.01
N PHE A 98 13.55 6.81 21.29
CA PHE A 98 14.72 7.55 20.80
C PHE A 98 15.70 7.84 21.94
N TYR A 99 16.95 7.42 21.75
CA TYR A 99 18.06 7.56 22.70
C TYR A 99 17.98 6.73 23.98
N GLU A 100 17.03 5.80 24.08
CA GLU A 100 17.03 4.81 25.14
C GLU A 100 18.14 3.76 24.87
N PRO A 101 19.06 3.50 25.82
CA PRO A 101 20.13 2.53 25.65
C PRO A 101 19.60 1.11 25.88
N ALA A 102 18.68 0.67 25.02
CA ALA A 102 18.09 -0.66 25.02
C ALA A 102 18.22 -1.30 23.63
N ALA A 103 18.31 -2.64 23.61
CA ALA A 103 18.40 -3.38 22.36
C ALA A 103 17.09 -3.31 21.58
N TRP A 104 17.18 -3.36 20.25
CA TRP A 104 16.02 -3.53 19.39
C TRP A 104 15.39 -4.91 19.60
N GLY A 105 14.08 -5.01 19.42
CA GLY A 105 13.38 -6.28 19.56
C GLY A 105 13.73 -7.23 18.42
N LEU A 106 13.55 -8.53 18.62
CA LEU A 106 13.81 -9.56 17.59
C LEU A 106 12.94 -9.43 16.32
N ARG A 107 11.92 -8.56 16.34
CA ARG A 107 10.92 -8.39 15.28
C ARG A 107 11.01 -7.01 14.60
N THR A 108 12.09 -6.28 14.87
CA THR A 108 12.45 -4.95 14.31
C THR A 108 13.85 -5.04 13.75
#